data_AF-A0A7Z0LHA1-F1
#
_entry.id   AF-A0A7Z0LHA1-F1
#
_cell.length_a   1.000
_cell.length_b   1.000
_cell.length_c   1.000
_cell.angle_alpha   90.00
_cell.angle_beta   90.00
_cell.angle_gamma   90.00
#
_symmetry.space_group_name_H-M   'P 1'
#
loop_
_entity.id
_entity.type
_entity.pdbx_description
1 polymer ?
#
loop_
_entity_poly.entity_id
_entity_poly.type
_entity_poly.pdbx_seq_one_letter_code
_entity_poly.pdbx_strand_id
1 'polypeptide(L)'
;MSHYYDENPEVKSNQKKIRYHFDKVHLEFTTDTGVFSKDRVDYGSDLLIKTFLKEHPPGPSKYIADVGCGYGPIGLTIAKVSPHHQLY
;
A
#
# COMPACT_ATOMS: atom_id res chain seq x y z
N MET A 1 -25.77 -1.42 -2.31
CA MET A 1 -24.43 -1.80 -2.77
C MET A 1 -23.49 -1.26 -1.70
N SER A 2 -22.78 -2.13 -0.98
CA SER A 2 -21.99 -1.68 0.16
C SER A 2 -20.55 -1.33 -0.24
N HIS A 3 -20.04 -0.24 0.29
CA HIS A 3 -18.72 0.33 0.03
C HIS A 3 -17.78 0.12 1.23
N TYR A 4 -16.47 0.27 0.98
CA TYR A 4 -15.42 0.07 1.99
C TYR A 4 -15.45 1.11 3.13
N TYR A 5 -16.23 2.18 2.99
CA TYR A 5 -16.43 3.22 4.00
C TYR A 5 -17.78 3.11 4.73
N ASP A 6 -18.56 2.05 4.47
CA ASP A 6 -19.83 1.84 5.17
C ASP A 6 -19.60 1.38 6.61
N GLU A 7 -20.43 1.86 7.54
CA GLU A 7 -20.34 1.50 8.97
C GLU A 7 -20.71 0.02 9.23
N ASN A 8 -21.59 -0.56 8.42
CA ASN A 8 -22.03 -1.95 8.58
C ASN A 8 -22.02 -2.68 7.24
N PRO A 9 -20.83 -3.02 6.71
CA PRO A 9 -20.72 -3.67 5.42
C PRO A 9 -21.19 -5.11 5.54
N GLU A 10 -22.39 -5.42 5.06
CA GLU A 10 -22.90 -6.81 4.93
C GLU A 10 -22.15 -7.62 3.83
N VAL A 11 -20.98 -7.14 3.41
CA VAL A 11 -20.21 -7.72 2.32
C VAL A 11 -19.43 -8.91 2.84
N LYS A 12 -19.70 -10.09 2.27
CA LYS A 12 -18.94 -11.31 2.58
C LYS A 12 -17.46 -11.11 2.25
N SER A 13 -16.61 -11.57 3.17
CA SER A 13 -15.17 -11.65 2.95
C SER A 13 -14.86 -12.49 1.71
N ASN A 14 -13.90 -12.03 0.91
CA ASN A 14 -13.35 -12.74 -0.22
C ASN A 14 -11.87 -12.34 -0.37
N GLN A 15 -11.02 -13.04 0.37
CA GLN A 15 -9.59 -12.76 0.36
C GLN A 15 -8.98 -13.08 -1.01
N LYS A 16 -8.17 -12.14 -1.52
CA LYS A 16 -7.43 -12.28 -2.77
C LYS A 16 -5.98 -11.93 -2.58
N LYS A 17 -5.13 -12.55 -3.39
CA LYS A 17 -3.73 -12.17 -3.51
C LYS A 17 -3.53 -11.32 -4.75
N ILE A 18 -2.91 -10.16 -4.58
CA ILE A 18 -2.51 -9.29 -5.69
C ILE A 18 -1.00 -9.12 -5.67
N ARG A 19 -0.41 -9.02 -6.87
CA ARG A 19 1.04 -8.83 -7.02
C ARG A 19 1.32 -7.42 -7.47
N TYR A 20 2.33 -6.82 -6.88
CA TYR A 20 2.81 -5.49 -7.22
C TYR A 20 4.31 -5.53 -7.47
N HIS A 21 4.71 -4.85 -8.53
CA HIS A 21 6.09 -4.82 -9.01
C HIS A 21 6.54 -3.37 -9.04
N PHE A 22 7.60 -3.07 -8.29
CA PHE A 22 8.21 -1.75 -8.27
C PHE A 22 9.72 -1.90 -8.37
N ASP A 23 10.30 -1.44 -9.49
CA ASP A 23 11.72 -1.64 -9.80
C ASP A 23 12.14 -3.13 -9.66
N LYS A 24 13.06 -3.45 -8.74
CA LYS A 24 13.51 -4.83 -8.44
C LYS A 24 12.75 -5.49 -7.29
N VAL A 25 11.73 -4.82 -6.75
CA VAL A 25 10.94 -5.29 -5.61
C VAL A 25 9.65 -5.91 -6.10
N HIS A 26 9.39 -7.12 -5.61
CA HIS A 26 8.16 -7.86 -5.82
C HIS A 26 7.44 -7.99 -4.48
N LEU A 27 6.19 -7.53 -4.41
CA LEU A 27 5.33 -7.65 -3.24
C LEU A 27 4.07 -8.43 -3.62
N GLU A 28 3.60 -9.26 -2.68
CA GLU A 28 2.29 -9.90 -2.75
C GLU A 28 1.48 -9.40 -1.55
N PHE A 29 0.29 -8.87 -1.82
CA PHE A 29 -0.62 -8.37 -0.79
C PHE A 29 -1.85 -9.27 -0.73
N THR A 30 -2.35 -9.50 0.48
CA THR A 30 -3.66 -10.08 0.71
C THR A 30 -4.67 -8.94 0.86
N THR A 31 -5.70 -8.93 0.02
CA THR A 31 -6.79 -7.96 0.01
C THR A 31 -8.12 -8.64 0.31
N ASP A 32 -9.17 -7.87 0.60
CA ASP A 32 -10.52 -8.38 0.84
C ASP A 32 -11.57 -7.47 0.18
N THR A 33 -12.81 -7.91 0.09
CA THR A 33 -13.93 -7.20 -0.56
C THR A 33 -14.18 -5.81 0.03
N GLY A 34 -13.96 -5.65 1.33
CA GLY A 34 -14.18 -4.42 2.08
C GLY A 34 -12.99 -3.44 2.07
N VAL A 35 -11.94 -3.69 1.28
CA VAL A 35 -10.76 -2.80 1.22
C VAL A 35 -10.73 -2.04 -0.10
N PHE A 36 -10.28 -0.79 -0.08
CA PHE A 36 -10.08 0.01 -1.28
C PHE A 36 -9.11 -0.67 -2.25
N SER A 37 -9.36 -0.56 -3.55
CA SER A 37 -8.54 -1.14 -4.63
C SER A 37 -8.10 -2.59 -4.40
N LYS A 38 -9.05 -3.46 -4.03
CA LYS A 38 -8.79 -4.87 -3.69
C LYS A 38 -8.23 -5.75 -4.82
N ASP A 39 -8.40 -5.38 -6.09
CA ASP A 39 -7.96 -6.23 -7.21
C ASP A 39 -6.57 -5.85 -7.75
N ARG A 40 -6.01 -4.70 -7.36
CA ARG A 40 -4.67 -4.22 -7.76
C ARG A 40 -4.26 -3.00 -6.93
N VAL A 41 -2.97 -2.67 -6.90
CA VAL A 41 -2.52 -1.34 -6.46
C VAL A 41 -3.10 -0.28 -7.41
N ASP A 42 -3.74 0.75 -6.86
CA ASP A 42 -4.30 1.83 -7.66
C ASP A 42 -3.20 2.74 -8.20
N TYR A 43 -3.55 3.52 -9.24
CA TYR A 43 -2.60 4.41 -9.90
C TYR A 43 -2.07 5.52 -8.97
N GLY A 44 -2.91 6.05 -8.07
CA GLY A 44 -2.52 7.12 -7.15
C GLY A 44 -1.46 6.63 -6.15
N SER A 45 -1.67 5.44 -5.59
CA SER A 45 -0.67 4.79 -4.73
C SER A 45 0.65 4.54 -5.45
N ASP A 46 0.63 4.00 -6.67
CA ASP A 46 1.83 3.77 -7.49
C ASP A 46 2.58 5.08 -7.80
N LEU A 47 1.86 6.13 -8.20
CA LEU A 47 2.44 7.44 -8.49
C LEU A 47 3.06 8.07 -7.23
N LEU A 48 2.39 7.97 -6.08
CA LEU A 48 2.91 8.49 -4.81
C LEU A 48 4.19 7.77 -4.40
N ILE A 49 4.23 6.44 -4.48
CA ILE A 49 5.43 5.63 -4.18
C ILE A 49 6.59 6.07 -5.08
N LYS A 50 6.36 6.14 -6.40
CA LYS A 50 7.36 6.58 -7.40
C LYS A 50 7.92 7.96 -7.07
N THR A 51 7.03 8.89 -6.76
CA THR A 51 7.40 10.28 -6.49
C THR A 51 8.17 10.38 -5.18
N PHE A 52 7.66 9.76 -4.11
CA PHE A 52 8.31 9.81 -2.79
C PHE A 52 9.73 9.25 -2.81
N LEU A 53 9.94 8.07 -3.43
CA LEU A 53 11.26 7.43 -3.49
C LEU A 53 12.24 8.18 -4.39
N LYS A 54 11.74 8.89 -5.41
CA LYS A 54 12.57 9.77 -6.24
C LYS A 54 13.03 11.01 -5.49
N GLU A 55 12.13 11.66 -4.75
CA GLU A 55 12.43 12.88 -3.99
C GLU A 55 13.21 12.60 -2.70
N HIS A 56 13.16 11.36 -2.20
CA HIS A 56 13.86 10.93 -0.98
C HIS A 56 14.78 9.73 -1.25
N PRO A 57 15.90 9.92 -1.97
CA PRO A 57 16.91 8.88 -2.13
C PRO A 57 17.53 8.49 -0.77
N PRO A 58 18.24 7.35 -0.69
CA PRO A 58 18.89 6.89 0.53
C PRO A 58 19.71 7.99 1.21
N GLY A 59 19.46 8.20 2.50
CA GLY A 59 20.02 9.33 3.24
C GLY A 59 19.62 9.25 4.71
N PRO A 60 19.51 10.40 5.42
CA PRO A 60 19.06 10.41 6.80
C PRO A 60 17.73 9.67 6.97
N SER A 61 17.65 8.86 8.02
CA SER A 61 16.44 8.14 8.38
C SER A 61 15.29 9.13 8.63
N LYS A 62 14.08 8.72 8.25
CA LYS A 62 12.85 9.49 8.42
C LYS A 62 11.87 8.63 9.19
N TYR A 63 10.99 9.31 9.92
CA TYR A 63 9.82 8.73 10.55
C TYR A 63 8.63 8.99 9.62
N ILE A 64 8.00 7.95 9.11
CA ILE A 64 6.94 8.02 8.11
C ILE A 64 5.71 7.31 8.69
N ALA A 65 4.56 7.97 8.62
CA ALA A 65 3.28 7.37 8.98
C ALA A 65 2.45 7.15 7.69
N ASP A 66 2.01 5.92 7.43
CA ASP A 66 1.11 5.58 6.30
C ASP A 66 -0.35 5.66 6.75
N VAL A 67 -0.89 6.88 6.76
CA VAL A 67 -2.25 7.14 7.23
C VAL A 67 -3.27 6.67 6.20
N GLY A 68 -4.18 5.79 6.61
CA GLY A 68 -5.12 5.16 5.69
C GLY A 68 -4.46 4.07 4.82
N CYS A 69 -3.46 3.38 5.38
CA CYS A 69 -2.63 2.39 4.67
C CYS A 69 -3.41 1.27 3.95
N GLY A 70 -4.66 0.99 4.33
CA GLY A 70 -5.44 -0.09 3.73
C GLY A 70 -4.74 -1.43 3.89
N TYR A 71 -4.41 -2.09 2.78
CA TYR A 71 -3.60 -3.32 2.79
C TYR A 71 -2.08 -3.09 2.72
N GLY A 72 -1.65 -1.83 2.92
CA GLY A 72 -0.27 -1.40 3.07
C GLY A 72 0.58 -1.21 1.79
N PRO A 73 0.03 -0.94 0.58
CA PRO A 73 0.84 -0.91 -0.64
C PRO A 73 1.92 0.18 -0.61
N ILE A 74 1.65 1.33 0.02
CA ILE A 74 2.59 2.46 0.06
C ILE A 74 3.69 2.20 1.08
N GLY A 75 3.32 2.07 2.36
CA GLY A 75 4.28 1.87 3.44
C GLY A 75 5.17 0.65 3.23
N LEU A 76 4.59 -0.52 2.93
CA LEU A 76 5.37 -1.75 2.76
C LEU A 76 6.33 -1.67 1.57
N THR A 77 5.96 -0.98 0.49
CA THR A 77 6.88 -0.76 -0.64
C THR A 77 8.04 0.16 -0.23
N ILE A 78 7.75 1.27 0.46
CA ILE A 78 8.79 2.20 0.94
C ILE A 78 9.73 1.49 1.93
N ALA A 79 9.20 0.71 2.88
CA ALA A 79 10.01 -0.04 3.85
C ALA A 79 10.93 -1.05 3.15
N LYS A 80 10.45 -1.68 2.07
CA LYS A 80 11.21 -2.68 1.32
C LYS A 80 12.32 -2.06 0.48
N VAL A 81 12.07 -0.92 -0.15
CA VAL A 81 13.04 -0.20 -0.99
C VAL A 81 14.04 0.59 -0.16
N SER A 82 13.57 1.22 0.92
CA SER A 82 14.34 2.11 1.80
C SER A 82 14.26 1.64 3.26
N PRO A 83 14.89 0.49 3.61
CA PRO A 83 14.75 -0.14 4.93
C PRO A 83 15.38 0.63 6.09
N HIS A 84 16.07 1.74 5.79
CA HIS A 84 16.66 2.63 6.79
C HIS A 84 15.66 3.63 7.37
N HIS A 85 14.48 3.80 6.75
CA HIS A 85 13.39 4.60 7.31
C HIS A 85 12.61 3.82 8.38
N GLN A 86 12.00 4.55 9.31
CA GLN A 86 11.08 3.99 10.30
C GLN A 86 9.65 4.27 9.83
N LEU A 87 8.86 3.21 9.67
CA LEU A 87 7.48 3.28 9.17
C LEU A 87 6.50 2.86 10.26
N TYR A 88 5.38 3.59 10.35
CA TYR A 88 4.26 3.38 11.26
C TYR A 88 2.95 3.34 10.49
#